data_AF-X1A3D8-F1
#
_entry.id   AF-X1A3D8-F1
#
_cell.length_a   1.000
_cell.length_b   1.000
_cell.length_c   1.000
_cell.angle_alpha   90.00
_cell.angle_beta   90.00
_cell.angle_gamma   90.00
#
_symmetry.space_group_name_H-M   'P 1'
#
loop_
_entity.id
_entity.type
_entity.pdbx_description
1 polymer ?
#
loop_
_entity_poly.entity_id
_entity_poly.type
_entity_poly.pdbx_seq_one_letter_code
_entity_poly.pdbx_strand_id
1 'polypeptide(L)' 'FGDKLTQEEANEMIRNADIDGDGLINYEEYVKMMMFN' A
#
# COMPACT_ATOMS: atom_id res chain seq x y z
N PHE A 1 8.90 -15.45 12.50
CA PHE A 1 7.78 -14.59 12.92
C PHE A 1 7.25 -13.93 11.67
N GLY A 2 6.12 -14.42 11.17
CA GLY A 2 5.35 -13.72 10.14
C GLY A 2 4.06 -13.35 10.82
N ASP A 3 3.97 -12.11 11.29
CA ASP A 3 2.69 -11.61 11.76
C ASP A 3 1.76 -11.61 10.56
N LYS A 4 0.66 -12.37 10.67
CA LYS A 4 -0.37 -12.32 9.65
C LYS A 4 -0.94 -10.93 9.74
N LEU A 5 -0.68 -10.11 8.72
CA LEU A 5 -1.42 -8.88 8.53
C LEU A 5 -2.91 -9.22 8.57
N THR A 6 -3.62 -8.51 9.43
CA THR A 6 -5.06 -8.51 9.42
C THR A 6 -5.54 -7.90 8.11
N GLN A 7 -6.77 -8.22 7.74
CA GLN A 7 -7.38 -7.68 6.54
C GLN A 7 -7.51 -6.14 6.65
N GLU A 8 -7.80 -5.62 7.85
CA GLU A 8 -7.73 -4.19 8.15
C GLU A 8 -6.36 -3.58 7.87
N GLU A 9 -5.27 -4.14 8.41
CA GLU A 9 -3.92 -3.59 8.23
C GLU A 9 -3.50 -3.60 6.75
N ALA A 10 -3.85 -4.66 6.01
CA ALA A 10 -3.58 -4.72 4.57
C ALA A 10 -4.36 -3.63 3.81
N ASN A 11 -5.63 -3.42 4.19
CA ASN A 11 -6.47 -2.38 3.61
C ASN A 11 -6.02 -0.96 3.97
N GLU A 12 -5.40 -0.76 5.13
CA GLU A 12 -4.79 0.51 5.51
C GLU A 12 -3.50 0.77 4.72
N MET A 13 -2.66 -0.24 4.52
CA MET A 13 -1.47 -0.12 3.67
C MET A 13 -1.84 0.27 2.23
N ILE A 14 -2.87 -0.36 1.65
CA ILE A 14 -3.33 -0.02 0.30
C ILE A 14 -3.88 1.42 0.27
N ARG A 15 -4.76 1.79 1.20
CA ARG A 15 -5.33 3.16 1.24
C ARG A 15 -4.29 4.26 1.40
N ASN A 16 -3.18 3.99 2.08
CA ASN A 16 -2.11 4.97 2.25
C ASN A 16 -1.18 5.05 1.02
N ALA A 17 -1.13 3.99 0.20
CA ALA A 17 -0.25 3.90 -0.96
C ALA A 17 -0.96 4.28 -2.28
N ASP A 18 -2.27 4.07 -2.36
CA ASP A 18 -3.15 4.48 -3.45
C ASP A 18 -3.34 6.00 -3.42
N ILE A 19 -2.65 6.70 -4.32
CA ILE A 19 -2.60 8.17 -4.38
C ILE A 19 -3.73 8.70 -5.26
N ASP A 20 -4.13 7.95 -6.28
CA ASP A 20 -5.16 8.36 -7.24
C ASP A 20 -6.59 7.91 -6.87
N GLY A 21 -6.72 6.98 -5.93
CA GLY A 21 -7.98 6.54 -5.34
C GLY A 21 -8.73 5.51 -6.18
N ASP A 22 -8.06 4.81 -7.10
CA ASP A 22 -8.67 3.75 -7.92
C ASP A 22 -8.81 2.40 -7.19
N GLY A 23 -8.26 2.30 -5.98
CA GLY A 23 -8.27 1.12 -5.13
C GLY A 23 -7.20 0.09 -5.48
N LEU A 24 -6.27 0.42 -6.37
CA LEU A 24 -5.15 -0.39 -6.79
C LEU A 24 -3.84 0.35 -6.48
N ILE A 25 -2.72 -0.36 -6.63
CA ILE A 25 -1.40 0.25 -6.58
C ILE A 25 -0.77 0.03 -7.95
N ASN A 26 -0.61 1.11 -8.70
CA ASN A 26 0.08 1.09 -9.98
C ASN A 26 1.61 1.18 -9.81
N TYR A 27 2.34 1.04 -10.91
CA TYR A 27 3.81 1.03 -10.87
C TYR A 27 4.40 2.33 -10.30
N GLU A 28 3.82 3.48 -10.62
CA GLU A 28 4.34 4.77 -10.15
C GLU A 28 4.14 4.94 -8.65
N GLU A 29 2.99 4.52 -8.14
CA GLU A 29 2.67 4.52 -6.71
C GLU A 29 3.59 3.58 -5.94
N TYR A 30 3.84 2.37 -6.46
CA TYR A 30 4.80 1.44 -5.88
C TYR A 30 6.22 2.05 -5.81
N VAL A 31 6.70 2.67 -6.88
CA VAL A 31 8.03 3.29 -6.91
C VAL A 31 8.10 4.44 -5.92
N LYS A 32 7.08 5.31 -5.85
CA LYS A 32 7.02 6.38 -4.84
C LYS A 32 7.09 5.80 -3.42
N MET A 33 6.31 4.76 -3.12
CA MET A 33 6.29 4.11 -1.81
C MET A 33 7.67 3.56 -1.40
N MET A 34 8.44 3.04 -2.36
CA MET A 34 9.78 2.48 -2.11
C MET A 34 10.89 3.55 -2.04
N MET A 35 10.69 4.72 -2.67
CA MET A 35 11.68 5.80 -2.68
C MET A 35 11.57 6.75 -1.47
N PHE A 36 10.41 6.80 -0.82
CA PHE A 36 10.16 7.67 0.34
C PHE A 36 10.32 6.97 1.71
N ASN A 37 10.77 5.71 1.72
CA ASN A 37 11.10 4.92 2.93
C ASN A 37 12.61 4.81 3.17
#